data_AF-X1TMA8-F1
#
_entry.id   AF-X1TMA8-F1
#
_cell.length_a   1.000
_cell.length_b   1.000
_cell.length_c   1.000
_cell.angle_alpha   90.00
_cell.angle_beta   90.00
_cell.angle_gamma   90.00
#
_symmetry.space_group_name_H-M   'P 1'
#
loop_
_entity.id
_entity.type
_entity.pdbx_description
1 polymer ?
#
loop_
_entity_poly.entity_id
_entity_poly.type
_entity_poly.pdbx_seq_one_letter_code
_entity_poly.pdbx_strand_id
1 'polypeptide(L)'
;MPNPNNILHQVTKPARYTGGEWNSVVKDWDKTFIRIGLSYPDLYEIGMSNMALPILYELLNSQPDVLAERVYAPWVDMEAVMRTAGIPLFSLESKRPLKDFDIIGFSLGYELTYTNVLNMLHP
;
A
#
# COMPACT_ATOMS: atom_id res chain seq x y z
N MET A 1 11.09 -11.79 -5.96
CA MET A 1 9.97 -11.88 -4.99
C MET A 1 8.78 -12.53 -5.68
N PRO A 2 7.95 -13.35 -4.99
CA PRO A 2 6.75 -13.91 -5.60
C PRO A 2 5.79 -12.80 -6.04
N ASN A 3 5.13 -12.98 -7.20
CA ASN A 3 4.16 -11.99 -7.70
C ASN A 3 2.89 -12.03 -6.84
N PRO A 4 2.51 -10.93 -6.17
CA PRO A 4 1.31 -10.89 -5.33
C PRO A 4 0.01 -11.22 -6.06
N ASN A 5 -0.05 -11.02 -7.38
CA ASN A 5 -1.26 -11.32 -8.16
C ASN A 5 -1.58 -12.82 -8.22
N ASN A 6 -0.59 -13.69 -8.00
CA ASN A 6 -0.78 -15.14 -8.06
C ASN A 6 -1.61 -15.67 -6.88
N ILE A 7 -1.75 -14.92 -5.79
CA ILE A 7 -2.50 -15.36 -4.61
C ILE A 7 -3.92 -14.78 -4.51
N LEU A 8 -4.28 -13.84 -5.40
CA LEU A 8 -5.55 -13.11 -5.30
C LEU A 8 -6.80 -14.00 -5.45
N HIS A 9 -6.71 -15.11 -6.17
CA HIS A 9 -7.82 -16.05 -6.32
C HIS A 9 -8.16 -16.80 -5.01
N GLN A 10 -7.34 -16.69 -3.97
CA GLN A 10 -7.51 -17.37 -2.67
C GLN A 10 -8.20 -16.50 -1.62
N VAL A 11 -8.53 -15.24 -1.94
CA VAL A 11 -9.09 -14.27 -0.98
C VAL A 11 -10.48 -13.81 -1.38
N THR A 12 -11.26 -13.35 -0.39
CA THR A 12 -12.67 -13.03 -0.56
C THR A 12 -12.90 -11.82 -1.47
N LYS A 13 -12.02 -10.81 -1.39
CA LYS A 13 -12.14 -9.54 -2.13
C LYS A 13 -10.81 -9.17 -2.83
N PRO A 14 -10.46 -9.83 -3.94
CA PRO A 14 -9.19 -9.61 -4.63
C PRO A 14 -9.01 -8.18 -5.16
N ALA A 15 -10.11 -7.51 -5.54
CA ALA A 15 -10.09 -6.15 -6.08
C ALA A 15 -9.45 -5.11 -5.15
N ARG A 16 -9.40 -5.35 -3.83
CA ARG A 16 -8.70 -4.49 -2.86
C ARG A 16 -7.20 -4.37 -3.12
N TYR A 17 -6.63 -5.35 -3.81
CA TYR A 17 -5.19 -5.52 -3.94
C TYR A 17 -4.71 -5.42 -5.39
N THR A 18 -5.60 -5.26 -6.37
CA THR A 18 -5.23 -5.22 -7.79
C THR A 18 -4.56 -3.90 -8.17
N GLY A 19 -5.06 -2.77 -7.65
CA GLY A 19 -4.66 -1.43 -8.09
C GLY A 19 -5.17 -1.11 -9.50
N GLY A 20 -4.55 -0.11 -10.15
CA GLY A 20 -4.88 0.29 -11.52
C GLY A 20 -6.10 1.22 -11.65
N GLU A 21 -6.39 1.99 -10.59
CA GLU A 21 -7.47 2.98 -10.60
C GLU A 21 -7.25 4.11 -11.62
N TRP A 22 -8.36 4.69 -12.06
CA TRP A 22 -8.35 5.98 -12.75
C TRP A 22 -7.73 7.03 -11.83
N ASN A 23 -6.73 7.77 -12.32
CA ASN A 23 -5.86 8.70 -11.58
C ASN A 23 -4.70 8.07 -10.77
N SER A 24 -4.44 6.78 -10.92
CA SER A 24 -3.19 6.20 -10.42
C SER A 24 -1.99 6.83 -11.14
N VAL A 25 -1.09 7.46 -10.40
CA VAL A 25 0.20 7.93 -10.88
C VAL A 25 1.24 6.83 -10.69
N VAL A 26 1.89 6.43 -11.78
CA VAL A 26 2.99 5.46 -11.75
C VAL A 26 4.23 6.14 -12.31
N LYS A 27 5.25 6.30 -11.45
CA LYS A 27 6.55 6.85 -11.84
C LYS A 27 7.58 5.74 -11.98
N ASP A 28 8.66 6.02 -12.71
CA ASP A 28 9.76 5.08 -12.88
C ASP A 28 10.56 4.94 -11.57
N TRP A 29 10.38 3.80 -10.91
CA TRP A 29 10.98 3.50 -9.60
C TRP A 29 12.50 3.74 -9.55
N ASP A 30 13.23 3.38 -10.62
CA ASP A 30 14.68 3.43 -10.65
C ASP A 30 15.20 4.85 -10.95
N LYS A 31 14.36 5.71 -11.55
CA LYS A 31 14.70 7.11 -11.86
C LYS A 31 14.24 8.11 -10.81
N THR A 32 13.28 7.74 -9.95
CA THR A 32 12.79 8.64 -8.90
C THR A 32 13.63 8.54 -7.63
N PHE A 33 14.05 9.68 -7.10
CA PHE A 33 15.05 9.76 -6.05
C PHE A 33 14.50 9.46 -4.66
N ILE A 34 13.29 9.93 -4.36
CA ILE A 34 12.62 9.74 -3.05
C ILE A 34 11.38 8.89 -3.25
N ARG A 35 11.27 7.79 -2.49
CA ARG A 35 10.14 6.86 -2.58
C ARG A 35 9.40 6.83 -1.24
N ILE A 36 8.11 7.16 -1.30
CA ILE A 36 7.27 7.29 -0.11
C ILE A 36 6.11 6.29 -0.16
N GLY A 37 6.00 5.45 0.87
CA GLY A 37 4.86 4.59 1.10
C GLY A 37 3.82 5.30 1.97
N LEU A 38 2.75 5.80 1.36
CA LEU A 38 1.61 6.39 2.05
C LEU A 38 0.69 5.27 2.57
N SER A 39 0.86 4.94 3.83
CA SER A 39 0.23 3.80 4.48
C SER A 39 -1.04 4.22 5.23
N TYR A 40 -2.12 3.50 4.98
CA TYR A 40 -3.35 3.58 5.75
C TYR A 40 -3.58 2.25 6.48
N PRO A 41 -3.60 2.22 7.82
CA PRO A 41 -3.66 1.00 8.61
C PRO A 41 -5.07 0.41 8.72
N ASP A 42 -5.76 0.35 7.59
CA ASP A 42 -7.08 -0.22 7.42
C ASP A 42 -7.26 -0.69 5.98
N LEU A 43 -8.40 -1.31 5.71
CA LEU A 43 -8.80 -1.76 4.39
C LEU A 43 -8.79 -0.64 3.35
N TYR A 44 -8.46 -1.02 2.12
CA TYR A 44 -8.49 -0.15 0.93
C TYR A 44 -9.76 0.71 0.85
N GLU A 45 -10.94 0.13 1.03
CA GLU A 45 -12.22 0.85 0.91
C GLU A 45 -12.37 1.98 1.96
N ILE A 46 -11.82 1.76 3.16
CA ILE A 46 -11.83 2.75 4.25
C ILE A 46 -10.79 3.83 3.99
N GLY A 47 -9.57 3.44 3.62
CA GLY A 47 -8.50 4.39 3.33
C GLY A 47 -8.77 5.26 2.10
N MET A 48 -9.48 4.76 1.09
CA MET A 48 -9.95 5.55 -0.05
C MET A 48 -10.99 6.61 0.33
N SER A 49 -11.70 6.40 1.44
CA SER A 49 -12.66 7.37 1.96
C SER A 49 -12.00 8.45 2.83
N ASN A 50 -10.69 8.37 3.06
CA ASN A 50 -9.91 9.38 3.78
C ASN A 50 -9.50 10.51 2.84
N MET A 51 -9.81 11.77 3.18
CA MET A 51 -9.46 12.93 2.34
C MET A 51 -7.98 13.32 2.37
N ALA A 52 -7.25 13.04 3.47
CA ALA A 52 -5.86 13.43 3.59
C ALA A 52 -4.95 12.61 2.66
N LEU A 53 -5.25 11.31 2.50
CA LEU A 53 -4.48 10.40 1.66
C LEU A 53 -4.39 10.83 0.18
N PRO A 54 -5.49 11.11 -0.55
CA PRO A 54 -5.42 11.56 -1.94
C PRO A 54 -4.75 12.93 -2.09
N ILE A 55 -4.94 13.84 -1.13
CA ILE A 55 -4.27 15.16 -1.14
C ILE A 55 -2.75 14.99 -1.04
N LEU A 56 -2.27 14.20 -0.07
CA LEU A 56 -0.83 13.93 0.06
C LEU A 56 -0.28 13.17 -1.14
N TYR A 57 -1.05 12.19 -1.65
CA TYR A 57 -0.68 11.42 -2.83
C TYR A 57 -0.47 12.33 -4.05
N GLU A 58 -1.40 13.24 -4.32
CA GLU A 58 -1.30 14.20 -5.43
C GLU A 58 -0.15 15.19 -5.22
N LEU A 59 -0.05 15.81 -4.04
CA LEU A 59 1.00 16.78 -3.74
C LEU A 59 2.40 16.18 -3.88
N LEU A 60 2.63 14.99 -3.33
CA LEU A 60 3.92 14.31 -3.43
C LEU A 60 4.20 13.86 -4.86
N ASN A 61 3.23 13.28 -5.56
CA ASN A 61 3.42 12.89 -6.95
C ASN A 61 3.49 14.07 -7.94
N SER A 62 3.15 15.29 -7.53
CA SER A 62 3.41 16.50 -8.34
C SER A 62 4.89 16.87 -8.39
N GLN A 63 5.69 16.43 -7.42
CA GLN A 63 7.12 16.71 -7.36
C GLN A 63 7.89 15.77 -8.31
N PRO A 64 8.80 16.27 -9.16
CA PRO A 64 9.43 15.47 -10.20
C PRO A 64 10.33 14.35 -9.65
N ASP A 65 10.90 14.53 -8.47
CA ASP A 65 11.88 13.66 -7.82
C ASP A 65 11.28 12.75 -6.72
N VAL A 66 9.98 12.83 -6.49
CA VAL A 66 9.26 12.03 -5.48
C VAL A 66 8.27 11.06 -6.13
N LEU A 67 8.30 9.80 -5.72
CA LEU A 67 7.29 8.79 -6.02
C LEU A 67 6.54 8.51 -4.73
N ALA A 68 5.22 8.64 -4.76
CA ALA A 68 4.38 8.26 -3.63
C ALA A 68 3.40 7.17 -4.07
N GLU A 69 3.37 6.08 -3.31
CA GLU A 69 2.49 4.94 -3.55
C GLU A 69 1.69 4.62 -2.29
N ARG A 70 0.49 4.08 -2.48
CA ARG A 70 -0.46 3.82 -1.40
C ARG A 70 -0.29 2.39 -0.90
N VAL A 71 -0.40 2.22 0.41
CA VAL A 71 -0.26 0.91 1.06
C VAL A 71 -1.40 0.77 2.07
N TYR A 72 -2.10 -0.36 2.04
CA TYR A 72 -3.26 -0.61 2.89
C TYR A 72 -3.05 -1.88 3.69
N ALA A 73 -3.65 -1.96 4.89
CA ALA A 73 -3.61 -3.18 5.66
C ALA A 73 -4.34 -4.32 4.91
N PRO A 74 -3.76 -5.53 4.83
CA PRO A 74 -4.46 -6.67 4.27
C PRO A 74 -5.60 -7.08 5.20
N TRP A 75 -6.68 -7.63 4.63
CA TRP A 75 -7.66 -8.36 5.44
C TRP A 75 -7.07 -9.67 5.95
N VAL A 76 -7.68 -10.25 6.98
CA VAL A 76 -7.18 -11.45 7.68
C VAL A 76 -6.94 -12.63 6.73
N ASP A 77 -7.78 -12.80 5.70
CA ASP A 77 -7.62 -13.86 4.70
C ASP A 77 -6.39 -13.64 3.80
N MET A 78 -6.22 -12.42 3.28
CA MET A 78 -5.07 -12.03 2.48
C MET A 78 -3.78 -12.08 3.29
N GLU A 79 -3.79 -11.64 4.54
CA GLU A 79 -2.64 -11.71 5.43
C GLU A 79 -2.17 -13.16 5.60
N ALA A 80 -3.10 -14.09 5.88
CA ALA A 80 -2.78 -15.51 6.04
C ALA A 80 -2.13 -16.11 4.78
N VAL A 81 -2.67 -15.78 3.60
CA VAL A 81 -2.14 -16.26 2.32
C VAL A 81 -0.77 -15.63 2.02
N MET A 82 -0.60 -14.33 2.27
CA MET A 82 0.68 -13.62 2.12
C MET A 82 1.77 -14.22 3.01
N ARG A 83 1.48 -14.46 4.29
CA ARG A 83 2.41 -15.08 5.24
C ARG A 83 2.81 -16.48 4.81
N THR A 84 1.84 -17.30 4.39
CA THR A 84 2.09 -18.67 3.89
C THR A 84 2.97 -18.67 2.64
N ALA A 85 2.76 -17.69 1.76
CA ALA A 85 3.51 -17.54 0.51
C ALA A 85 4.84 -16.77 0.65
N GLY A 86 5.15 -16.24 1.84
CA GLY A 86 6.32 -15.38 2.06
C GLY A 86 6.30 -14.08 1.25
N ILE A 87 5.11 -13.54 0.99
CA ILE A 87 4.92 -12.28 0.28
C ILE A 87 4.84 -11.14 1.31
N PRO A 88 5.80 -10.19 1.35
CA PRO A 88 5.71 -9.04 2.24
C PRO A 88 4.57 -8.12 1.81
N LEU A 89 4.12 -7.26 2.72
CA LEU A 89 3.22 -6.17 2.38
C LEU A 89 3.79 -5.29 1.27
N PHE A 90 2.94 -4.91 0.33
CA PHE A 90 3.32 -4.25 -0.90
C PHE A 90 2.39 -3.07 -1.22
N SER A 91 2.90 -2.14 -2.02
CA SER A 91 2.16 -0.97 -2.51
C SER A 91 1.11 -1.32 -3.56
N LEU A 92 0.08 -0.49 -3.66
CA LEU A 92 -1.03 -0.72 -4.55
C LEU A 92 -0.65 -0.50 -6.03
N GLU A 93 0.17 0.49 -6.32
CA GLU A 93 0.53 0.90 -7.69
C GLU A 93 1.50 -0.08 -8.35
N SER A 94 2.68 -0.29 -7.77
CA SER A 94 3.75 -1.07 -8.39
C SER A 94 4.02 -2.42 -7.74
N LYS A 95 3.27 -2.77 -6.67
CA LYS A 95 3.46 -4.01 -5.88
C LYS A 95 4.86 -4.11 -5.27
N ARG A 96 5.46 -2.97 -4.94
CA ARG A 96 6.77 -2.91 -4.27
C ARG A 96 6.61 -3.19 -2.79
N PRO A 97 7.46 -4.03 -2.20
CA PRO A 97 7.50 -4.23 -0.75
C PRO A 97 7.57 -2.92 0.01
N LEU A 98 6.84 -2.82 1.11
CA LEU A 98 6.86 -1.64 1.96
C LEU A 98 8.27 -1.31 2.47
N LYS A 99 9.09 -2.34 2.72
CA LYS A 99 10.49 -2.20 3.14
C LYS A 99 11.44 -1.60 2.09
N ASP A 100 11.02 -1.52 0.82
CA ASP A 100 11.83 -0.98 -0.27
C ASP A 100 11.66 0.55 -0.41
N PHE A 101 10.74 1.17 0.32
CA PHE A 101 10.52 2.61 0.34
C PHE A 101 11.47 3.31 1.32
N ASP A 102 11.87 4.55 0.99
CA ASP A 102 12.77 5.36 1.82
C ASP A 102 12.05 5.94 3.04
N ILE A 103 10.77 6.29 2.87
CA ILE A 103 9.91 6.89 3.90
C ILE A 103 8.57 6.16 3.92
N ILE A 104 8.10 5.81 5.12
CA ILE A 104 6.76 5.26 5.33
C ILE A 104 5.98 6.25 6.20
N GLY A 105 4.88 6.78 5.66
CA GLY A 105 3.98 7.68 6.38
C GLY A 105 2.68 6.98 6.72
N PHE A 106 2.28 6.96 8.00
CA PHE A 106 1.00 6.41 8.43
C PHE A 106 -0.02 7.51 8.69
N SER A 107 -1.19 7.41 8.06
CA SER A 107 -2.35 8.25 8.39
C SER A 107 -3.26 7.52 9.38
N LEU A 108 -3.32 8.00 10.62
CA LEU A 108 -4.11 7.40 11.70
C LEU A 108 -5.43 8.15 11.86
N GLY A 109 -6.55 7.54 11.44
CA GLY A 109 -7.87 8.14 11.57
C GLY A 109 -8.52 7.94 12.94
N TYR A 110 -8.21 6.84 13.63
CA TYR A 110 -8.81 6.44 14.90
C TYR A 110 -8.00 5.34 15.60
N GLU A 111 -8.22 5.15 16.89
CA GLU A 111 -7.37 4.38 17.81
C GLU A 111 -7.35 2.87 17.51
N LEU A 112 -8.44 2.31 17.00
CA LEU A 112 -8.56 0.87 16.73
C LEU A 112 -7.60 0.39 15.62
N THR A 113 -7.02 1.31 14.85
CA THR A 113 -6.08 0.98 13.76
C THR A 113 -4.62 0.90 14.20
N TYR A 114 -4.29 1.24 15.46
CA TYR A 114 -2.90 1.32 15.90
C TYR A 114 -2.17 -0.02 15.85
N THR A 115 -2.87 -1.11 16.17
CA THR A 115 -2.29 -2.46 16.08
C THR A 115 -2.03 -2.90 14.63
N ASN A 116 -2.84 -2.42 13.67
CA ASN A 116 -2.62 -2.69 12.26
C ASN A 116 -1.32 -2.06 11.75
N VAL A 117 -0.89 -0.92 12.32
CA VAL A 117 0.44 -0.33 12.00
C VAL A 117 1.55 -1.34 12.29
N LEU A 118 1.52 -1.96 13.47
CA LEU A 118 2.50 -2.98 13.85
C LEU A 118 2.43 -4.19 12.90
N ASN A 119 1.22 -4.61 12.55
CA ASN A 119 1.02 -5.71 11.61
C ASN A 119 1.61 -5.40 10.22
N MET A 120 1.43 -4.16 9.73
CA MET A 120 1.97 -3.70 8.44
C MET A 120 3.50 -3.61 8.41
N LEU A 121 4.16 -3.48 9.57
CA LEU A 121 5.63 -3.46 9.68
C LEU A 121 6.25 -4.87 9.85
N HIS A 122 5.46 -5.86 10.27
CA HIS A 122 5.89 -7.26 10.45
C HIS A 122 5.07 -8.33 9.65
N PRO A 123 4.64 -8.08 8.39
CA PRO A 123 3.88 -9.04 7.60
C PRO A 123 4.76 -10.14 7.02
#